data_AF-A0A9D5A1V1-F1
#
_entry.id   AF-A0A9D5A1V1-F1
#
_cell.length_a   1.000
_cell.length_b   1.000
_cell.length_c   1.000
_cell.angle_alpha   90.00
_cell.angle_beta   90.00
_cell.angle_gamma   90.00
#
_symmetry.space_group_name_H-M   'P 1'
#
loop_
_entity.id
_entity.type
_entity.pdbx_description
1 polymer ?
#
loop_
_entity_poly.entity_id
_entity_poly.type
_entity_poly.pdbx_seq_one_letter_code
_entity_poly.pdbx_strand_id
1 'polypeptide(L)'
;MQSSFSRHDHLRKYLLETILKDENSEIKMSGRGKGGKGLGKGGAKRHRKVLRDNIQGITKPAIRRLARRGGVKRISGLIYEETRGVLKIFLENVIRDAVTYTEHARRKTVTAMDVVYALKRQGRTLYGFGG
;
A
#
# COMPACT_ATOMS: atom_id res chain seq x y z
N MET A 1 -25.88 27.96 21.24
CA MET A 1 -24.50 27.46 21.06
C MET A 1 -24.56 25.98 20.72
N GLN A 2 -24.50 25.64 19.43
CA GLN A 2 -24.27 24.27 18.99
C GLN A 2 -23.02 24.31 18.12
N SER A 3 -21.97 23.65 18.60
CA SER A 3 -20.71 23.50 17.89
C SER A 3 -20.94 22.67 16.63
N SER A 4 -20.61 23.27 15.49
CA SER A 4 -20.65 22.67 14.16
C SER A 4 -19.59 21.56 14.05
N PHE A 5 -19.97 20.35 14.48
CA PHE A 5 -19.17 19.15 14.33
C PHE A 5 -19.04 18.82 12.82
N SER A 6 -17.82 18.98 12.30
CA SER A 6 -17.53 18.96 10.87
C SER A 6 -17.78 17.57 10.25
N ARG A 7 -18.51 17.55 9.13
CA ARG A 7 -18.76 16.35 8.31
C ARG A 7 -17.48 15.66 7.78
N HIS A 8 -16.30 16.26 7.98
CA HIS A 8 -15.00 15.65 7.70
C HIS A 8 -14.57 14.59 8.72
N ASP A 9 -15.00 14.68 9.98
CA ASP A 9 -14.58 13.72 11.00
C ASP A 9 -15.33 12.40 10.92
N HIS A 10 -16.54 12.40 10.33
CA HIS A 10 -17.32 11.19 10.15
C HIS A 10 -16.69 10.22 9.14
N LEU A 11 -16.15 10.76 8.03
CA LEU A 11 -15.49 9.97 6.98
C LEU A 11 -14.12 9.44 7.43
N ARG A 12 -13.40 10.19 8.28
CA ARG A 12 -12.15 9.71 8.90
C ARG A 12 -12.40 8.54 9.84
N LYS A 13 -13.47 8.59 10.64
CA LYS A 13 -13.86 7.50 11.55
C LYS A 13 -14.31 6.26 10.77
N TYR A 14 -15.13 6.43 9.72
CA TYR A 14 -15.54 5.31 8.86
C TYR A 14 -14.36 4.65 8.14
N LEU A 15 -13.42 5.44 7.61
CA LEU A 15 -12.25 4.88 6.93
C LEU A 15 -11.32 4.15 7.91
N LEU A 16 -11.15 4.64 9.14
CA LEU A 16 -10.34 3.97 10.17
C LEU A 16 -11.02 2.67 10.68
N GLU A 17 -12.33 2.71 10.93
CA GLU A 17 -13.08 1.53 11.41
C GLU A 17 -13.15 0.41 10.37
N THR A 18 -13.07 0.75 9.07
CA THR A 18 -13.01 -0.25 7.98
C THR A 18 -11.63 -0.92 7.87
N ILE A 19 -10.57 -0.27 8.37
CA ILE A 19 -9.19 -0.77 8.28
C ILE A 19 -8.79 -1.63 9.50
N LEU A 20 -9.47 -1.49 10.64
CA LEU A 20 -9.04 -2.05 11.93
C LEU A 20 -9.79 -3.30 12.41
N LYS A 21 -10.70 -3.88 11.64
CA LYS A 21 -11.39 -5.13 12.03
C LYS A 21 -10.77 -6.35 11.36
N ASP A 22 -9.77 -6.95 12.01
CA ASP A 22 -9.40 -8.35 11.79
C ASP A 22 -9.33 -9.05 13.15
N GLU A 23 -10.40 -9.79 13.47
CA GLU A 23 -10.46 -10.74 14.59
C GLU A 23 -10.07 -12.14 14.10
N ASN A 24 -9.32 -12.84 14.94
CA ASN A 24 -8.74 -14.17 14.77
C ASN A 24 -9.69 -15.22 14.15
N SER A 25 -9.17 -16.00 13.20
CA SER A 25 -9.65 -17.37 12.96
C SER A 25 -8.54 -18.28 12.45
N GLU A 26 -8.20 -19.29 13.26
CA GLU A 26 -7.37 -20.44 12.88
C GLU A 26 -8.09 -21.29 11.82
N ILE A 27 -7.46 -21.57 10.68
CA ILE A 27 -7.94 -22.57 9.72
C ILE A 27 -6.81 -23.52 9.31
N LYS A 28 -7.01 -24.79 9.68
CA LYS A 28 -6.27 -26.00 9.27
C LYS A 28 -6.09 -26.08 7.75
N MET A 29 -4.86 -26.32 7.30
CA MET A 29 -4.54 -26.63 5.91
C MET A 29 -4.79 -28.11 5.60
N SER A 30 -5.61 -28.42 4.59
CA SER A 30 -5.58 -29.70 3.88
C SER A 30 -4.99 -29.48 2.48
N GLY A 31 -3.98 -30.26 2.13
CA GLY A 31 -3.23 -30.12 0.88
C GLY A 31 -4.02 -30.56 -0.36
N ARG A 32 -3.73 -29.95 -1.51
CA ARG A 32 -4.18 -30.47 -2.81
C ARG A 32 -3.13 -30.21 -3.90
N GLY A 33 -2.75 -31.29 -4.58
CA GLY A 33 -1.59 -31.41 -5.46
C GLY A 33 -1.68 -30.72 -6.83
N LYS A 34 -0.60 -30.93 -7.60
CA LYS A 34 -0.36 -30.40 -8.96
C LYS A 34 -1.33 -31.00 -9.98
N GLY A 35 -2.00 -30.13 -10.73
CA GLY A 35 -2.71 -30.48 -11.96
C GLY A 35 -2.57 -29.35 -12.97
N GLY A 36 -1.81 -29.59 -14.04
CA GLY A 36 -1.75 -28.70 -15.19
C GLY A 36 -3.06 -28.75 -15.97
N LYS A 37 -3.46 -27.61 -16.55
CA LYS A 37 -4.46 -27.55 -17.61
C LYS A 37 -4.25 -26.28 -18.43
N GLY A 38 -4.10 -26.46 -19.75
CA GLY A 38 -3.86 -25.41 -20.72
C GLY A 38 -4.93 -24.32 -20.67
N LEU A 39 -4.48 -23.07 -20.85
CA LEU A 39 -5.36 -21.92 -20.96
C LEU A 39 -5.49 -21.56 -22.44
N GLY A 40 -6.64 -21.90 -23.02
CA GLY A 40 -7.07 -21.42 -24.32
C GLY A 40 -7.20 -19.89 -24.34
N LYS A 41 -6.99 -19.31 -25.52
CA LYS A 41 -7.13 -17.87 -25.79
C LYS A 41 -8.57 -17.43 -25.53
N GLY A 42 -8.79 -16.75 -24.40
CA GLY A 42 -10.02 -16.04 -24.08
C GLY A 42 -9.71 -15.03 -22.98
N GLY A 43 -9.92 -13.74 -23.26
CA GLY A 43 -9.64 -12.64 -22.33
C GLY A 43 -10.53 -12.74 -21.09
N ALA A 44 -10.03 -13.42 -20.06
CA ALA A 44 -10.68 -13.47 -18.76
C ALA A 44 -10.82 -12.03 -18.25
N LYS A 45 -12.07 -11.59 -18.07
CA LYS A 45 -12.40 -10.31 -17.45
C LYS A 45 -11.73 -10.30 -16.08
N ARG A 46 -10.72 -9.43 -15.90
CA ARG A 46 -10.01 -9.29 -14.63
C ARG A 46 -10.99 -8.70 -13.61
N HIS A 47 -11.58 -9.57 -12.79
CA HIS A 47 -12.23 -9.12 -11.57
C HIS A 47 -11.18 -8.36 -10.74
N ARG A 48 -11.56 -7.18 -10.24
CA ARG A 48 -10.72 -6.38 -9.34
C ARG A 48 -10.28 -7.30 -8.20
N LYS A 49 -8.97 -7.49 -8.04
CA LYS A 49 -8.44 -8.28 -6.91
C LYS A 49 -9.01 -7.66 -5.63
N VAL A 50 -9.62 -8.50 -4.80
CA VAL A 50 -10.00 -8.10 -3.44
C VAL A 50 -8.72 -7.62 -2.75
N LEU A 51 -8.77 -6.44 -2.12
CA LEU A 51 -7.66 -5.92 -1.36
C LEU A 51 -7.44 -6.87 -0.17
N ARG A 52 -6.32 -7.59 -0.23
CA ARG A 52 -5.80 -8.41 0.87
C ARG A 52 -4.59 -7.71 1.45
N ASP A 53 -4.04 -8.25 2.53
CA ASP A 53 -2.77 -7.81 3.10
C ASP A 53 -1.60 -7.98 2.11
N ASN A 54 -1.45 -6.99 1.23
CA ASN A 54 -0.44 -6.96 0.17
C ASN A 54 0.97 -6.70 0.74
N ILE A 55 1.07 -6.35 2.02
CA ILE A 55 2.34 -6.03 2.66
C ILE A 55 3.30 -7.23 2.66
N GLN A 56 2.76 -8.46 2.74
CA GLN A 56 3.55 -9.69 2.63
C GLN A 56 4.05 -9.96 1.20
N GLY A 57 3.49 -9.27 0.20
CA GLY A 57 4.00 -9.25 -1.18
C GLY A 57 5.37 -8.59 -1.31
N ILE A 58 5.79 -7.78 -0.32
CA ILE A 58 7.17 -7.32 -0.20
C ILE A 58 8.00 -8.46 0.40
N THR A 59 8.61 -9.24 -0.49
CA THR A 59 9.27 -10.49 -0.12
C THR A 59 10.62 -10.28 0.59
N LYS A 60 11.02 -11.22 1.44
CA LYS A 60 12.35 -11.26 2.11
C LYS A 60 13.53 -11.02 1.15
N PRO A 61 13.61 -11.62 -0.06
CA PRO A 61 14.69 -11.31 -1.00
C PRO A 61 14.67 -9.88 -1.53
N ALA A 62 13.50 -9.23 -1.67
CA ALA A 62 13.43 -7.83 -2.07
C ALA A 62 14.01 -6.90 -0.98
N ILE A 63 13.62 -7.11 0.28
CA ILE A 63 14.17 -6.39 1.43
C ILE A 63 15.69 -6.62 1.53
N ARG A 64 16.15 -7.86 1.32
CA ARG A 64 17.57 -8.18 1.28
C ARG A 64 18.29 -7.37 0.18
N ARG A 65 17.75 -7.30 -1.04
CA ARG A 65 18.36 -6.51 -2.13
C ARG A 65 18.48 -5.03 -1.78
N LEU A 66 17.45 -4.44 -1.14
CA LEU A 66 17.50 -3.05 -0.67
C LEU A 66 18.58 -2.84 0.39
N ALA A 67 18.62 -3.70 1.41
CA ALA A 67 19.64 -3.64 2.46
C ALA A 67 21.06 -3.81 1.90
N ARG A 68 21.25 -4.71 0.92
CA ARG A 68 22.55 -4.87 0.23
C ARG A 68 22.95 -3.62 -0.55
N ARG A 69 22.01 -2.98 -1.26
CA ARG A 69 22.26 -1.69 -1.91
C ARG A 69 22.67 -0.62 -0.89
N GLY A 70 22.12 -0.68 0.33
CA GLY A 70 22.52 0.17 1.45
C GLY A 70 23.81 -0.25 2.17
N GLY A 71 24.58 -1.22 1.66
CA GLY A 71 25.86 -1.64 2.26
C GLY A 71 25.73 -2.56 3.49
N VAL A 72 24.54 -3.08 3.79
CA VAL A 72 24.32 -3.92 4.97
C VAL A 72 24.96 -5.29 4.77
N LYS A 73 25.90 -5.69 5.65
CA LYS A 73 26.67 -6.96 5.57
C LYS A 73 25.95 -8.17 6.16
N ARG A 74 25.21 -8.01 7.25
CA ARG A 74 24.42 -9.05 7.92
C ARG A 74 23.06 -8.47 8.31
N ILE A 75 22.01 -9.29 8.24
CA ILE A 75 20.63 -8.85 8.48
C ILE A 75 19.98 -9.84 9.45
N SER A 76 19.41 -9.33 10.54
CA SER A 76 18.64 -10.13 11.50
C SER A 76 17.28 -10.57 10.92
N GLY A 77 16.72 -11.64 11.47
CA GLY A 77 15.41 -12.17 11.05
C GLY A 77 14.24 -11.21 11.32
N LEU A 78 14.33 -10.37 12.36
CA LEU A 78 13.25 -9.46 12.76
C LEU A 78 13.08 -8.26 11.80
N ILE A 79 14.15 -7.90 11.08
CA ILE A 79 14.17 -6.74 10.17
C ILE A 79 13.15 -6.89 9.03
N TYR A 80 12.77 -8.10 8.64
CA TYR A 80 11.82 -8.28 7.53
C TYR A 80 10.42 -7.74 7.86
N GLU A 81 9.91 -7.97 9.07
CA GLU A 81 8.60 -7.44 9.47
C GLU A 81 8.72 -5.96 9.85
N GLU A 82 9.80 -5.55 10.50
CA GLU A 82 10.04 -4.15 10.84
C GLU A 82 10.11 -3.26 9.59
N THR A 83 10.83 -3.69 8.55
CA THR A 83 10.93 -2.96 7.28
C THR A 83 9.56 -2.83 6.60
N ARG A 84 8.70 -3.85 6.73
CA ARG A 84 7.33 -3.79 6.20
C ARG A 84 6.48 -2.76 6.93
N GLY A 85 6.59 -2.69 8.26
CA GLY A 85 5.94 -1.66 9.08
C GLY A 85 6.35 -0.25 8.65
N VAL A 86 7.66 0.01 8.54
CA VAL A 86 8.20 1.31 8.11
C VAL A 86 7.75 1.67 6.70
N LEU A 87 7.78 0.71 5.77
CA LEU A 87 7.35 0.91 4.39
C LEU A 87 5.86 1.26 4.31
N LYS A 88 5.02 0.60 5.11
CA LYS A 88 3.57 0.87 5.18
C LYS A 88 3.33 2.32 5.62
N ILE A 89 3.94 2.75 6.72
CA ILE A 89 3.81 4.11 7.25
C ILE A 89 4.28 5.14 6.22
N PHE A 90 5.42 4.90 5.57
CA PHE A 90 5.94 5.80 4.55
C PHE A 90 4.95 5.98 3.39
N LEU A 91 4.43 4.87 2.85
CA LEU A 91 3.49 4.92 1.73
C LEU A 91 2.15 5.55 2.13
N GLU A 92 1.65 5.26 3.32
CA GLU A 92 0.41 5.88 3.83
C GLU A 92 0.52 7.41 3.87
N ASN A 93 1.65 7.95 4.33
CA ASN A 93 1.85 9.39 4.41
C ASN A 93 1.93 10.03 3.01
N VAL A 94 2.69 9.44 2.09
CA VAL A 94 2.82 9.97 0.71
C VAL A 94 1.49 9.88 -0.05
N ILE A 95 0.78 8.74 0.05
CA ILE A 95 -0.47 8.53 -0.68
C ILE A 95 -1.57 9.43 -0.14
N ARG A 96 -1.64 9.65 1.18
CA ARG A 96 -2.62 10.57 1.79
C ARG A 96 -2.49 11.99 1.22
N ASP A 97 -1.27 12.48 1.11
CA ASP A 97 -1.01 13.81 0.53
C ASP A 97 -1.29 13.81 -0.99
N ALA A 98 -0.89 12.78 -1.73
CA ALA A 98 -1.12 12.68 -3.18
C ALA A 98 -2.62 12.61 -3.55
N VAL A 99 -3.42 11.86 -2.78
CA VAL A 99 -4.88 11.80 -2.96
C VAL A 99 -5.51 13.17 -2.66
N THR A 100 -5.04 13.87 -1.63
CA THR A 100 -5.51 15.23 -1.32
C THR A 100 -5.31 16.20 -2.50
N TYR A 101 -4.15 16.16 -3.17
CA TYR A 101 -3.92 16.96 -4.37
C TYR A 101 -4.83 16.58 -5.54
N THR A 102 -5.08 15.28 -5.71
CA THR A 102 -5.95 14.76 -6.76
C THR A 102 -7.40 15.21 -6.55
N GLU A 103 -7.89 15.13 -5.32
CA GLU A 103 -9.23 15.58 -4.92
C GLU A 103 -9.39 17.10 -5.05
N HIS A 104 -8.38 17.88 -4.65
CA HIS A 104 -8.38 19.33 -4.81
C HIS A 104 -8.52 19.75 -6.28
N ALA A 105 -7.87 19.01 -7.18
CA ALA A 105 -7.97 19.22 -8.62
C ALA A 105 -9.24 18.60 -9.27
N ARG A 106 -10.16 18.03 -8.47
CA ARG A 106 -11.40 17.37 -8.91
C ARG A 106 -11.17 16.24 -9.92
N ARG A 107 -10.01 15.57 -9.85
CA ARG A 107 -9.66 14.41 -10.68
C ARG A 107 -9.98 13.12 -9.92
N LYS A 108 -10.28 12.05 -10.67
CA LYS A 108 -10.44 10.69 -10.11
C LYS A 108 -9.17 9.83 -10.25
N THR A 109 -8.19 10.34 -10.98
CA THR A 109 -6.94 9.64 -11.31
C THR A 109 -5.78 10.39 -10.69
N VAL A 110 -5.03 9.69 -9.83
CA VAL A 110 -3.77 10.18 -9.25
C VAL A 110 -2.74 10.23 -10.38
N THR A 111 -2.13 11.40 -10.57
CA THR A 111 -1.08 11.63 -11.57
C THR A 111 0.31 11.49 -10.95
N ALA A 112 1.34 11.35 -11.78
CA ALA A 112 2.72 11.35 -11.31
C ALA A 112 3.07 12.67 -10.58
N MET A 113 2.53 13.79 -11.05
CA MET A 113 2.75 15.11 -10.45
C MET A 113 2.17 15.22 -9.04
N ASP A 114 1.01 14.62 -8.76
CA ASP A 114 0.42 14.62 -7.41
C ASP A 114 1.37 13.94 -6.41
N VAL A 115 2.05 12.87 -6.83
CA VAL A 115 3.05 12.16 -6.02
C VAL A 115 4.34 12.99 -5.86
N VAL A 116 4.82 13.62 -6.93
CA VAL A 116 6.01 14.50 -6.88
C VAL A 116 5.78 15.66 -5.92
N TYR A 117 4.59 16.27 -5.93
CA TYR A 117 4.23 17.35 -5.02
C TYR A 117 4.10 16.88 -3.57
N ALA A 118 3.45 15.73 -3.33
CA ALA A 118 3.40 15.11 -2.01
C ALA A 118 4.79 14.84 -1.42
N LEU A 119 5.70 14.30 -2.24
CA LEU A 119 7.08 14.04 -1.84
C LEU A 119 7.88 15.33 -1.58
N LYS A 120 7.69 16.36 -2.42
CA LYS A 120 8.33 17.68 -2.22
C LYS A 120 7.89 18.32 -0.90
N ARG A 121 6.61 18.22 -0.53
CA ARG A 121 6.08 18.71 0.75
C ARG A 121 6.73 18.03 1.96
N GLN A 122 7.10 16.76 1.84
CA GLN A 122 7.79 15.98 2.88
C GLN A 122 9.32 16.15 2.85
N GLY A 123 9.86 17.07 2.03
CA GLY A 123 11.29 17.30 1.90
C GLY A 123 12.04 16.21 1.11
N ARG A 124 11.34 15.40 0.31
CA ARG A 124 11.91 14.28 -0.46
C ARG A 124 11.75 14.51 -1.97
N THR A 125 12.45 15.49 -2.53
CA THR A 125 12.31 15.83 -3.96
C THR A 125 12.70 14.66 -4.87
N LEU A 126 11.80 14.31 -5.80
CA LEU A 126 11.97 13.23 -6.78
C LEU A 126 12.07 13.81 -8.19
N TYR A 127 13.11 13.42 -8.94
CA TYR A 127 13.37 13.86 -10.31
C TYR A 127 12.98 12.78 -11.33
N GLY A 128 12.70 13.20 -12.57
CA GLY A 128 12.45 12.29 -13.70
C GLY A 128 10.99 11.92 -13.97
N PHE A 129 10.02 12.63 -13.36
CA PHE A 129 8.58 12.29 -13.43
C PHE A 129 7.68 13.47 -13.87
N GLY A 130 8.22 14.48 -14.55
CA GLY A 130 7.49 15.69 -14.98
C GLY A 130 7.08 15.74 -16.45
N GLY A 131 6.90 14.57 -17.08
CA GLY A 131 6.53 14.44 -18.50
C GLY A 131 5.03 14.40 -18.75
#